data_AF-A0A0J8QZI5-F1
#
_entry.id   AF-A0A0J8QZI5-F1
#
_cell.length_a   1.000
_cell.length_b   1.000
_cell.length_c   1.000
_cell.angle_alpha   90.00
_cell.angle_beta   90.00
_cell.angle_gamma   90.00
#
_symmetry.space_group_name_H-M   'P 1'
#
loop_
_entity.id
_entity.type
_entity.pdbx_description
1 polymer ?
#
loop_
_entity_poly.entity_id
_entity_poly.type
_entity_poly.pdbx_seq_one_letter_code
_entity_poly.pdbx_strand_id
1 'polypeptide(L)'
;MFVATDINDKNFQYAQENVKRNNLQSRIRVVKTTAEDPLIALGDKVPFERLQFTMCNPPFYESEEEMLASASLKHRPPNSACTGAPVEMVTAGGEESFVQRIIDESLKLRNKVQWYTSMLGKLSSVTKLIEKLLESGNQNWAVTEFVQGSKTRRWAIAWSWRDLRPTMAVARNISSIPKHLLPFPSEFTFHPEFESITFLIHKIDDEMKSLQMLWSWDQHVSRGLGFAMENVWSRQARRKRQHLIVEGQTAESLSKSIDESKAALGFAVLVKQTGIKNVDVIVRWIKGFDSVLFESFCGMLKGKLEPR
;
A
#
# COMPACT_ATOMS: atom_id res chain seq x y z
N MET A 1 15.93 -8.80 7.60
CA MET A 1 15.94 -10.25 7.87
C MET A 1 14.55 -10.79 7.55
N PHE A 2 14.44 -11.91 6.84
CA PHE A 2 13.20 -12.64 6.59
C PHE A 2 13.03 -13.76 7.62
N VAL A 3 11.79 -14.06 7.96
CA VAL A 3 11.41 -15.31 8.63
C VAL A 3 10.52 -16.09 7.67
N ALA A 4 11.00 -17.24 7.22
CA ALA A 4 10.29 -18.11 6.30
C ALA A 4 9.74 -19.31 7.07
N THR A 5 8.42 -19.49 7.06
CA THR A 5 7.73 -20.55 7.80
C THR A 5 7.27 -21.65 6.85
N ASP A 6 7.39 -22.91 7.26
CA ASP A 6 6.84 -24.05 6.52
C ASP A 6 6.36 -25.15 7.47
N ILE A 7 5.24 -25.79 7.11
CA ILE A 7 4.59 -26.88 7.84
C ILE A 7 5.04 -28.26 7.32
N ASN A 8 5.56 -28.36 6.09
CA ASN A 8 6.04 -29.61 5.52
C ASN A 8 7.51 -29.88 5.90
N ASP A 9 7.84 -31.08 6.37
CA ASP A 9 9.19 -31.39 6.88
C ASP A 9 10.25 -31.36 5.79
N LYS A 10 9.90 -31.90 4.62
CA LYS A 10 10.79 -31.96 3.46
C LYS A 10 11.07 -30.56 2.93
N ASN A 11 10.05 -29.71 2.79
CA ASN A 11 10.23 -28.32 2.37
C ASN A 11 11.08 -27.53 3.35
N PHE A 12 10.82 -27.67 4.65
CA PHE A 12 11.61 -27.04 5.70
C PHE A 12 13.10 -27.41 5.58
N GLN A 13 13.41 -28.70 5.41
CA GLN A 13 14.78 -29.18 5.23
C GLN A 13 15.44 -28.59 3.97
N TYR A 14 14.76 -28.65 2.82
CA TYR A 14 15.28 -28.06 1.58
C TYR A 14 15.49 -26.55 1.70
N ALA A 15 14.56 -25.82 2.32
CA ALA A 15 14.68 -24.39 2.53
C ALA A 15 15.90 -24.07 3.40
N GLN A 16 16.10 -24.80 4.51
CA GLN A 16 17.28 -24.64 5.35
C GLN A 16 18.59 -24.90 4.60
N GLU A 17 18.67 -26.00 3.84
CA GLU A 17 19.86 -26.33 3.05
C GLU A 17 20.13 -25.32 1.94
N ASN A 18 19.09 -24.83 1.26
CA ASN A 18 19.22 -23.82 0.23
C ASN A 18 19.73 -22.49 0.81
N VAL A 19 19.21 -22.05 1.95
CA VAL A 19 19.70 -20.85 2.65
C VAL A 19 21.16 -21.03 3.06
N LYS A 20 21.52 -22.20 3.63
CA LYS A 20 22.89 -22.52 4.06
C LYS A 20 23.87 -22.53 2.88
N ARG A 21 23.50 -23.19 1.79
CA ARG A 21 24.34 -23.33 0.58
C ARG A 21 24.63 -21.98 -0.08
N ASN A 22 23.72 -21.01 0.07
CA ASN A 22 23.87 -19.66 -0.46
C ASN A 22 24.44 -18.66 0.55
N ASN A 23 24.83 -19.10 1.76
CA ASN A 23 25.37 -18.23 2.83
C ASN A 23 24.41 -17.09 3.23
N LEU A 24 23.10 -17.34 3.26
CA LEU A 24 22.06 -16.34 3.54
C LEU A 24 21.48 -16.40 4.96
N GLN A 25 22.06 -17.20 5.87
CA GLN A 25 21.56 -17.39 7.23
C GLN A 25 21.46 -16.09 8.04
N SER A 26 22.32 -15.10 7.77
CA SER A 26 22.27 -13.78 8.41
C SER A 26 21.10 -12.91 7.93
N ARG A 27 20.43 -13.31 6.84
CA ARG A 27 19.33 -12.58 6.22
C ARG A 27 18.02 -13.35 6.23
N ILE A 28 18.03 -14.68 6.30
CA ILE A 28 16.85 -15.54 6.22
C ILE A 28 16.90 -16.58 7.35
N ARG A 29 15.88 -16.57 8.22
CA ARG A 29 15.64 -17.58 9.23
C ARG A 29 14.49 -18.48 8.79
N VAL A 30 14.76 -19.76 8.58
CA VAL A 30 13.72 -20.76 8.26
C VAL A 30 13.20 -21.33 9.57
N VAL A 31 11.88 -21.37 9.74
CA VAL A 31 11.20 -21.80 10.97
C VAL A 31 10.15 -22.84 10.63
N LYS A 32 10.14 -23.94 11.39
CA LYS A 32 9.15 -24.98 11.27
C LYS A 32 7.87 -24.58 12.02
N THR A 33 6.72 -24.70 11.37
CA THR A 33 5.40 -24.49 11.97
C THR A 33 4.50 -25.71 11.81
N THR A 34 3.33 -25.71 12.43
CA THR A 34 2.27 -26.72 12.29
C THR A 34 0.96 -26.07 11.84
N ALA A 35 -0.07 -26.86 11.55
CA ALA A 35 -1.36 -26.34 11.08
C ALA A 35 -2.12 -25.54 12.17
N GLU A 36 -1.83 -25.87 13.43
CA GLU A 36 -2.42 -25.28 14.64
C GLU A 36 -1.78 -23.94 15.01
N ASP A 37 -0.55 -23.67 14.54
CA ASP A 37 0.09 -22.38 14.75
C ASP A 37 -0.66 -21.25 14.01
N PRO A 38 -0.60 -20.00 14.50
CA PRO A 38 -0.96 -18.84 13.70
C PRO A 38 -0.15 -18.78 12.40
N LEU A 39 -0.78 -18.36 11.29
CA LEU A 39 -0.07 -18.12 10.03
C LEU A 39 0.99 -17.04 10.17
N ILE A 40 0.76 -16.06 11.06
CA ILE A 40 1.71 -15.01 11.41
C ILE A 40 2.00 -15.08 12.92
N ALA A 41 2.82 -16.06 13.33
CA ALA A 41 3.21 -16.30 14.73
C ALA A 41 4.20 -15.25 15.31
N LEU A 42 3.82 -13.97 15.25
CA LEU A 42 4.62 -12.82 15.65
C LEU A 42 4.76 -12.72 17.18
N GLY A 43 6.01 -12.61 17.65
CA GLY A 43 6.37 -12.60 19.07
C GLY A 43 6.59 -13.99 19.68
N ASP A 44 6.39 -15.05 18.89
CA ASP A 44 6.67 -16.44 19.26
C ASP A 44 7.67 -17.05 18.27
N LYS A 45 7.20 -17.89 17.33
CA LYS A 45 8.04 -18.52 16.30
C LYS A 45 8.68 -17.50 15.34
N VAL A 46 8.07 -16.33 15.18
CA VAL A 46 8.64 -15.16 14.52
C VAL A 46 9.10 -14.17 15.61
N PRO A 47 10.40 -14.14 15.98
CA PRO A 47 10.90 -13.44 17.15
C PRO A 47 11.12 -11.95 16.88
N PHE A 48 10.09 -11.27 16.39
CA PHE A 48 10.06 -9.85 16.11
C PHE A 48 8.79 -9.25 16.68
N GLU A 49 8.87 -8.01 17.15
CA GLU A 49 7.67 -7.26 17.58
C GLU A 49 6.89 -6.66 16.42
N ARG A 50 7.60 -6.35 15.32
CA ARG A 50 7.04 -5.70 14.13
C ARG A 50 7.66 -6.24 12.85
N LEU A 51 6.88 -6.23 11.78
CA LEU A 51 7.31 -6.59 10.43
C LEU A 51 7.03 -5.44 9.45
N GLN A 52 7.90 -5.26 8.47
CA GLN A 52 7.58 -4.36 7.34
C GLN A 52 6.49 -4.96 6.46
N PHE A 53 6.55 -6.27 6.19
CA PHE A 53 5.51 -6.93 5.43
C PHE A 53 5.45 -8.44 5.69
N THR A 54 4.32 -9.04 5.32
CA THR A 54 4.22 -10.48 5.06
C THR A 54 4.03 -10.72 3.57
N MET A 55 4.45 -11.89 3.10
CA MET A 55 4.17 -12.36 1.74
C MET A 55 3.78 -13.83 1.77
N CYS A 56 2.78 -14.18 0.98
CA CYS A 56 2.22 -15.53 0.92
C CYS A 56 1.93 -15.93 -0.52
N ASN A 57 2.25 -17.18 -0.87
CA ASN A 57 1.70 -17.87 -2.01
C ASN A 57 0.83 -19.02 -1.45
N PRO A 58 -0.48 -18.83 -1.31
CA PRO A 58 -1.34 -19.78 -0.62
C PRO A 58 -1.53 -21.05 -1.47
N PRO A 59 -1.85 -22.19 -0.84
CA PRO A 59 -2.36 -23.35 -1.56
C PRO A 59 -3.65 -22.96 -2.32
N PHE A 60 -3.71 -23.29 -3.61
CA PHE A 60 -4.69 -22.70 -4.53
C PHE A 60 -6.06 -23.39 -4.55
N TYR A 61 -6.13 -24.67 -4.21
CA TYR A 61 -7.29 -25.53 -4.41
C TYR A 61 -7.92 -25.95 -3.09
N GLU A 62 -9.23 -26.14 -3.10
CA GLU A 62 -10.01 -26.62 -1.97
C GLU A 62 -9.84 -28.13 -1.75
N SER A 63 -9.72 -28.87 -2.85
CA SER A 63 -9.56 -30.32 -2.85
C SER A 63 -8.73 -30.79 -4.05
N GLU A 64 -8.30 -32.04 -4.01
CA GLU A 64 -7.61 -32.67 -5.14
C GLU A 64 -8.54 -32.79 -6.36
N GLU A 65 -9.84 -33.02 -6.14
CA GLU A 65 -10.86 -33.03 -7.20
C GLU A 65 -10.98 -31.66 -7.88
N GLU A 66 -10.94 -30.56 -7.13
CA GLU A 66 -10.98 -29.20 -7.71
C GLU A 66 -9.72 -28.93 -8.55
N MET A 67 -8.56 -29.39 -8.08
CA MET A 67 -7.31 -29.30 -8.84
C MET A 67 -7.41 -30.06 -10.17
N LEU A 68 -7.93 -31.29 -10.15
CA LEU A 68 -8.13 -32.13 -11.34
C LEU A 68 -9.18 -31.54 -12.29
N ALA A 69 -10.28 -30.99 -11.78
CA ALA A 69 -11.31 -30.32 -12.57
C ALA A 69 -10.77 -29.02 -13.22
N SER A 70 -9.96 -28.25 -12.50
CA SER A 70 -9.29 -27.06 -13.05
C SER A 70 -8.27 -27.43 -14.14
N ALA A 71 -7.61 -28.58 -14.00
CA ALA A 71 -6.71 -29.12 -15.01
C ALA A 71 -7.47 -29.62 -16.26
N SER A 72 -8.63 -30.27 -16.10
CA SER A 72 -9.42 -30.81 -17.22
C SER A 72 -10.09 -29.73 -18.07
N LEU A 73 -10.40 -28.57 -17.49
CA LEU A 73 -10.91 -27.39 -18.21
C LEU A 73 -9.87 -26.75 -19.15
N LYS A 74 -8.58 -27.12 -19.06
CA LYS A 74 -7.53 -26.61 -19.94
C LYS A 74 -7.40 -27.50 -21.17
N HIS A 75 -7.71 -26.96 -22.35
CA HIS A 75 -7.59 -27.66 -23.65
C HIS A 75 -6.18 -28.18 -23.99
N ARG A 76 -5.13 -27.73 -23.30
CA ARG A 76 -3.77 -28.24 -23.43
C ARG A 76 -3.13 -28.33 -22.05
N PRO A 77 -2.29 -29.36 -21.78
CA PRO A 77 -1.54 -29.43 -20.54
C PRO A 77 -0.68 -28.16 -20.38
N PRO A 78 -0.51 -27.66 -19.15
CA PRO A 78 0.40 -26.54 -18.90
C PRO A 78 1.82 -26.91 -19.35
N ASN A 79 2.56 -25.94 -19.91
CA ASN A 79 3.95 -26.14 -20.32
C ASN A 79 4.90 -26.38 -19.13
N SER A 80 4.43 -26.16 -17.90
CA SER A 80 5.14 -26.38 -16.64
C SER A 80 4.50 -27.54 -15.88
N ALA A 81 5.31 -28.50 -15.42
CA ALA A 81 4.84 -29.55 -14.53
C ALA A 81 4.47 -28.96 -13.16
N CYS A 82 3.23 -29.19 -12.72
CA CYS A 82 2.81 -28.88 -11.35
C CYS A 82 3.39 -29.96 -10.43
N THR A 83 4.52 -29.64 -9.78
CA THR A 83 5.28 -30.59 -8.93
C THR A 83 5.11 -30.29 -7.43
N GLY A 84 4.22 -29.36 -7.07
CA GLY A 84 3.94 -29.02 -5.68
C GLY A 84 3.41 -30.21 -4.90
N ALA A 85 3.75 -30.30 -3.62
CA ALA A 85 3.17 -31.31 -2.75
C ALA A 85 1.66 -31.06 -2.57
N PRO A 86 0.82 -32.08 -2.30
CA PRO A 86 -0.62 -31.88 -2.10
C PRO A 86 -0.97 -30.78 -1.09
N VAL A 87 -0.19 -30.64 0.00
CA VAL A 87 -0.35 -29.56 1.00
C VAL A 87 -0.01 -28.15 0.49
N GLU A 88 0.77 -28.03 -0.58
CA GLU A 88 1.06 -26.76 -1.26
C GLU A 88 0.03 -26.41 -2.33
N MET A 89 -0.83 -27.37 -2.68
CA MET A 89 -1.84 -27.22 -3.71
C MET A 89 -3.24 -27.15 -3.11
N VAL A 90 -3.50 -27.86 -2.01
CA VAL A 90 -4.84 -28.08 -1.46
C VAL A 90 -4.92 -27.61 0.00
N THR A 91 -5.96 -26.85 0.33
CA THR A 91 -6.38 -26.49 1.69
C THR A 91 -7.89 -26.38 1.73
N ALA A 92 -8.55 -26.72 2.84
CA ALA A 92 -10.00 -26.57 2.95
C ALA A 92 -10.44 -25.12 2.62
N GLY A 93 -11.43 -24.97 1.72
CA GLY A 93 -11.90 -23.69 1.20
C GLY A 93 -10.92 -22.92 0.30
N GLY A 94 -9.83 -23.56 -0.14
CA GLY A 94 -8.87 -23.07 -1.12
C GLY A 94 -8.12 -21.79 -0.72
N GLU A 95 -7.56 -21.10 -1.72
CA GLU A 95 -6.81 -19.86 -1.50
C GLU A 95 -7.64 -18.77 -0.79
N GLU A 96 -8.95 -18.75 -1.03
CA GLU A 96 -9.87 -17.79 -0.42
C GLU A 96 -9.90 -17.95 1.10
N SER A 97 -10.14 -19.18 1.60
CA SER A 97 -10.19 -19.43 3.04
C SER A 97 -8.83 -19.25 3.72
N PHE A 98 -7.74 -19.58 3.02
CA PHE A 98 -6.39 -19.35 3.53
C PHE A 98 -6.11 -17.87 3.71
N VAL A 99 -6.36 -17.04 2.70
CA VAL A 99 -6.13 -15.59 2.80
C VAL A 99 -7.14 -14.92 3.73
N GLN A 100 -8.37 -15.43 3.83
CA GLN A 100 -9.35 -15.02 4.83
C GLN A 100 -8.78 -15.17 6.25
N ARG A 101 -8.14 -16.30 6.55
CA ARG A 101 -7.46 -16.51 7.84
C ARG A 101 -6.34 -15.50 8.06
N ILE A 102 -5.56 -15.13 7.02
CA ILE A 102 -4.54 -14.05 7.13
C ILE A 102 -5.21 -12.71 7.45
N ILE A 103 -6.35 -12.39 6.82
CA ILE A 103 -7.12 -11.18 7.11
C ILE A 103 -7.58 -11.17 8.58
N ASP A 104 -8.13 -12.28 9.06
CA ASP A 104 -8.62 -12.41 10.43
C ASP A 104 -7.49 -12.32 11.48
N GLU A 105 -6.32 -12.90 11.19
CA GLU A 105 -5.12 -12.71 12.03
C GLU A 105 -4.62 -11.26 11.98
N SER A 106 -4.69 -10.61 10.81
CA SER A 106 -4.30 -9.20 10.65
C SER A 106 -5.18 -8.25 11.48
N LEU A 107 -6.45 -8.60 11.75
CA LEU A 107 -7.32 -7.81 12.62
C LEU A 107 -6.85 -7.80 14.07
N LYS A 108 -6.16 -8.85 14.51
CA LYS A 108 -5.55 -8.96 15.84
C LYS A 108 -4.18 -8.26 15.88
N LEU A 109 -3.38 -8.47 14.84
CA LEU A 109 -2.01 -7.94 14.76
C LEU A 109 -1.95 -6.45 14.40
N ARG A 110 -2.94 -5.94 13.65
CA ARG A 110 -3.09 -4.54 13.24
C ARG A 110 -1.77 -3.94 12.74
N ASN A 111 -1.27 -2.96 13.49
CA ASN A 111 -0.13 -2.12 13.17
C ASN A 111 1.22 -2.78 13.42
N LYS A 112 1.24 -4.01 13.97
CA LYS A 112 2.47 -4.79 14.13
C LYS A 112 3.08 -5.18 12.77
N VAL A 113 2.28 -5.26 11.72
CA VAL A 113 2.77 -5.43 10.35
C VAL A 113 2.39 -4.20 9.53
N GLN A 114 3.35 -3.64 8.79
CA GLN A 114 3.08 -2.48 7.94
C GLN A 114 2.28 -2.87 6.68
N TRP A 115 2.57 -3.99 6.03
CA TRP A 115 1.78 -4.50 4.89
C TRP A 115 1.57 -6.02 4.96
N TYR A 116 0.33 -6.46 4.94
CA TYR A 116 0.00 -7.88 4.73
C TYR A 116 -0.18 -8.08 3.23
N THR A 117 0.39 -9.14 2.64
CA THR A 117 0.25 -9.42 1.21
C THR A 117 0.06 -10.90 0.92
N SER A 118 -0.70 -11.20 -0.14
CA SER A 118 -0.84 -12.56 -0.67
C SER A 118 -0.99 -12.54 -2.18
N MET A 119 -0.34 -13.51 -2.84
CA MET A 119 -0.61 -13.84 -4.24
C MET A 119 -1.88 -14.68 -4.34
N LEU A 120 -2.59 -14.59 -5.47
CA LEU A 120 -3.83 -15.30 -5.76
C LEU A 120 -3.80 -15.85 -7.19
N GLY A 121 -4.36 -17.05 -7.35
CA GLY A 121 -4.49 -17.80 -8.59
C GLY A 121 -5.79 -17.54 -9.35
N LYS A 122 -6.85 -17.06 -8.66
CA LYS A 122 -8.17 -16.78 -9.23
C LYS A 122 -8.58 -15.32 -8.99
N LEU A 123 -9.05 -14.65 -10.04
CA LEU A 123 -9.57 -13.28 -9.94
C LEU A 123 -10.83 -13.19 -9.05
N SER A 124 -11.68 -14.22 -9.04
CA SER A 124 -12.87 -14.28 -8.19
C SER A 124 -12.53 -14.23 -6.70
N SER A 125 -11.43 -14.88 -6.29
CA SER A 125 -10.93 -14.83 -4.92
C SER A 125 -10.48 -13.41 -4.54
N VAL A 126 -9.85 -12.67 -5.47
CA VAL A 126 -9.44 -11.27 -5.23
C VAL A 126 -10.65 -10.40 -4.88
N THR A 127 -11.73 -10.48 -5.66
CA THR A 127 -12.94 -9.67 -5.44
C THR A 127 -13.54 -9.92 -4.06
N LYS A 128 -13.77 -11.19 -3.69
CA LYS A 128 -14.34 -11.54 -2.39
C LYS A 128 -13.44 -11.13 -1.20
N LEU A 129 -12.13 -11.27 -1.35
CA LEU A 129 -11.18 -10.87 -0.30
C LEU A 129 -11.13 -9.34 -0.13
N ILE A 130 -11.29 -8.56 -1.21
CA ILE A 130 -11.46 -7.11 -1.11
C ILE A 130 -12.77 -6.77 -0.38
N GLU A 131 -13.88 -7.41 -0.74
CA GLU A 131 -15.18 -7.21 -0.06
C GLU A 131 -15.05 -7.48 1.45
N LYS A 132 -14.38 -8.57 1.84
CA LYS A 132 -14.08 -8.85 3.25
C LYS A 132 -13.27 -7.73 3.92
N LEU A 133 -12.22 -7.23 3.26
CA LEU A 133 -11.41 -6.15 3.81
C LEU A 133 -12.26 -4.90 4.07
N LEU A 134 -13.16 -4.56 3.14
CA LEU A 134 -14.10 -3.45 3.27
C LEU A 134 -15.08 -3.66 4.43
N GLU A 135 -15.69 -4.83 4.53
CA GLU A 135 -16.58 -5.22 5.64
C GLU A 135 -15.86 -5.15 7.00
N SER A 136 -14.56 -5.46 7.01
CA SER A 136 -13.70 -5.40 8.20
C SER A 136 -13.22 -3.97 8.53
N GLY A 137 -13.68 -2.96 7.78
CA GLY A 137 -13.35 -1.55 7.97
C GLY A 137 -11.94 -1.16 7.50
N ASN A 138 -11.32 -1.94 6.62
CA ASN A 138 -10.03 -1.56 6.04
C ASN A 138 -10.20 -0.39 5.05
N GLN A 139 -9.29 0.58 5.12
CA GLN A 139 -9.30 1.78 4.27
C GLN A 139 -8.02 1.93 3.43
N ASN A 140 -7.12 0.95 3.47
CA ASN A 140 -5.79 1.02 2.86
C ASN A 140 -5.38 -0.35 2.31
N TRP A 141 -5.86 -0.66 1.11
CA TRP A 141 -5.51 -1.86 0.36
C TRP A 141 -4.91 -1.51 -1.00
N ALA A 142 -4.32 -2.51 -1.64
CA ALA A 142 -3.70 -2.45 -2.94
C ALA A 142 -3.97 -3.76 -3.67
N VAL A 143 -4.14 -3.66 -4.99
CA VAL A 143 -4.36 -4.82 -5.85
C VAL A 143 -3.62 -4.65 -7.17
N THR A 144 -2.98 -5.73 -7.63
CA THR A 144 -2.25 -5.73 -8.89
C THR A 144 -2.34 -7.09 -9.60
N GLU A 145 -2.00 -7.10 -10.88
CA GLU A 145 -1.90 -8.28 -11.72
C GLU A 145 -0.45 -8.53 -12.16
N PHE A 146 0.01 -9.77 -12.01
CA PHE A 146 1.26 -10.26 -12.57
C PHE A 146 0.94 -11.05 -13.85
N VAL A 147 1.47 -10.56 -14.98
CA VAL A 147 1.32 -11.21 -16.29
C VAL A 147 2.67 -11.76 -16.73
N GLN A 148 2.79 -13.09 -16.79
CA GLN A 148 3.99 -13.77 -17.26
C GLN A 148 3.69 -14.61 -18.50
N GLY A 149 4.30 -14.23 -19.63
CA GLY A 149 4.00 -14.82 -20.94
C GLY A 149 2.57 -14.54 -21.39
N SER A 150 2.04 -15.38 -22.28
CA SER A 150 0.72 -15.17 -22.89
C SER A 150 -0.46 -15.76 -22.11
N LYS A 151 -0.20 -16.58 -21.08
CA LYS A 151 -1.24 -17.38 -20.42
C LYS A 151 -1.27 -17.30 -18.90
N THR A 152 -0.13 -17.13 -18.23
CA THR A 152 -0.09 -17.17 -16.77
C THR A 152 -0.38 -15.79 -16.20
N ARG A 153 -1.57 -15.65 -15.64
CA ARG A 153 -1.98 -14.50 -14.84
C ARG A 153 -2.02 -14.91 -13.37
N ARG A 154 -1.48 -14.04 -12.52
CA ARG A 154 -1.62 -14.09 -11.06
C ARG A 154 -2.03 -12.73 -10.58
N TRP A 155 -2.67 -12.69 -9.44
CA TRP A 155 -3.05 -11.45 -8.79
C TRP A 155 -2.33 -11.34 -7.46
N ALA A 156 -2.18 -10.13 -6.97
CA ALA A 156 -1.72 -9.90 -5.60
C ALA A 156 -2.66 -8.92 -4.94
N ILE A 157 -3.01 -9.23 -3.70
CA ILE A 157 -3.73 -8.35 -2.79
C ILE A 157 -2.78 -7.96 -1.66
N ALA A 158 -2.83 -6.70 -1.26
CA ALA A 158 -2.10 -6.18 -0.12
C ALA A 158 -3.00 -5.27 0.71
N TRP A 159 -2.82 -5.25 2.03
CA TRP A 159 -3.56 -4.35 2.91
C TRP A 159 -2.72 -3.91 4.10
N SER A 160 -3.06 -2.74 4.63
CA SER A 160 -2.45 -2.16 5.81
C SER A 160 -3.54 -1.65 6.76
N TRP A 161 -3.29 -1.80 8.06
CA TRP A 161 -4.07 -1.11 9.10
C TRP A 161 -3.45 0.23 9.50
N ARG A 162 -2.32 0.57 8.89
CA ARG A 162 -1.62 1.84 9.03
C ARG A 162 -1.98 2.76 7.88
N ASP A 163 -1.57 4.01 8.00
CA ASP A 163 -2.02 5.12 7.16
C ASP A 163 -1.05 5.49 6.03
N LEU A 164 0.09 4.81 5.92
CA LEU A 164 1.01 5.00 4.79
C LEU A 164 0.42 4.38 3.52
N ARG A 165 0.31 5.18 2.45
CA ARG A 165 -0.34 4.77 1.20
C ARG A 165 0.67 4.43 0.09
N PRO A 166 0.42 3.37 -0.70
CA PRO A 166 1.22 3.08 -1.88
C PRO A 166 0.93 4.10 -3.00
N THR A 167 1.80 4.15 -4.01
CA THR A 167 1.53 4.88 -5.27
C THR A 167 0.34 4.27 -5.99
N MET A 168 -0.32 5.03 -6.87
CA MET A 168 -1.41 4.49 -7.68
C MET A 168 -0.94 3.35 -8.59
N ALA A 169 0.28 3.45 -9.12
CA ALA A 169 0.90 2.42 -9.94
C ALA A 169 1.13 1.08 -9.20
N VAL A 170 1.09 1.07 -7.87
CA VAL A 170 1.14 -0.17 -7.07
C VAL A 170 -0.27 -0.56 -6.59
N ALA A 171 -1.05 0.43 -6.16
CA ALA A 171 -2.34 0.20 -5.52
C ALA A 171 -3.46 -0.23 -6.48
N ARG A 172 -3.38 0.19 -7.75
CA ARG A 172 -4.47 0.11 -8.73
C ARG A 172 -3.99 -0.46 -10.08
N ASN A 173 -2.87 -1.17 -10.11
CA ASN A 173 -2.30 -1.69 -11.36
C ASN A 173 -2.99 -3.00 -11.79
N ILE A 174 -4.27 -2.86 -12.15
CA ILE A 174 -5.15 -3.91 -12.63
C ILE A 174 -6.35 -3.31 -13.37
N SER A 175 -6.71 -3.88 -14.52
CA SER A 175 -7.86 -3.43 -15.32
C SER A 175 -9.08 -4.35 -15.21
N SER A 176 -8.90 -5.57 -14.70
CA SER A 176 -9.94 -6.61 -14.64
C SER A 176 -10.85 -6.52 -13.40
N ILE A 177 -10.65 -5.53 -12.51
CA ILE A 177 -11.44 -5.35 -11.29
C ILE A 177 -12.37 -4.14 -11.41
N PRO A 178 -13.63 -4.25 -10.98
CA PRO A 178 -14.57 -3.12 -10.90
C PRO A 178 -14.01 -1.93 -10.13
N LYS A 179 -14.25 -0.70 -10.62
CA LYS A 179 -13.70 0.52 -10.03
C LYS A 179 -14.06 0.73 -8.55
N HIS A 180 -15.22 0.24 -8.10
CA HIS A 180 -15.67 0.37 -6.70
C HIS A 180 -14.87 -0.50 -5.73
N LEU A 181 -14.16 -1.52 -6.22
CA LEU A 181 -13.27 -2.38 -5.42
C LEU A 181 -11.82 -1.89 -5.44
N LEU A 182 -11.51 -0.84 -6.22
CA LEU A 182 -10.19 -0.24 -6.23
C LEU A 182 -10.04 0.75 -5.07
N PRO A 183 -8.88 0.81 -4.40
CA PRO A 183 -8.64 1.76 -3.32
C PRO A 183 -8.74 3.20 -3.81
N PHE A 184 -9.18 4.13 -2.97
CA PHE A 184 -9.29 5.54 -3.32
C PHE A 184 -8.00 6.05 -4.02
N PRO A 185 -8.09 6.83 -5.12
CA PRO A 185 -6.92 7.32 -5.84
C PRO A 185 -5.97 8.12 -4.94
N SER A 186 -4.74 7.64 -4.75
CA SER A 186 -3.73 8.31 -3.92
C SER A 186 -2.95 9.39 -4.68
N GLU A 187 -3.30 9.71 -5.92
CA GLU A 187 -2.67 10.76 -6.71
C GLU A 187 -3.73 11.61 -7.42
N PHE A 188 -3.51 12.92 -7.44
CA PHE A 188 -4.35 13.91 -8.13
C PHE A 188 -3.46 14.75 -9.04
N THR A 189 -3.73 14.72 -10.34
CA THR A 189 -2.96 15.47 -11.34
C THR A 189 -3.81 16.58 -11.94
N PHE A 190 -3.23 17.76 -12.07
CA PHE A 190 -3.81 18.88 -12.80
C PHE A 190 -2.74 19.66 -13.55
N HIS A 191 -3.17 20.46 -14.52
CA HIS A 191 -2.30 21.17 -15.46
C HIS A 191 -2.59 22.66 -15.33
N PRO A 192 -1.84 23.38 -14.46
CA PRO A 192 -2.02 24.82 -14.33
C PRO A 192 -1.50 25.54 -15.57
N GLU A 193 -2.04 26.72 -15.87
CA GLU A 193 -1.36 27.68 -16.73
C GLU A 193 -0.14 28.25 -16.00
N PHE A 194 0.97 28.41 -16.71
CA PHE A 194 2.21 28.89 -16.11
C PHE A 194 2.99 29.77 -17.08
N GLU A 195 3.62 30.82 -16.56
CA GLU A 195 4.56 31.65 -17.31
C GLU A 195 5.91 30.92 -17.50
N SER A 196 6.42 30.35 -16.40
CA SER A 196 7.61 29.51 -16.39
C SER A 196 7.50 28.45 -15.30
N ILE A 197 8.19 27.31 -15.50
CA ILE A 197 8.23 26.24 -14.50
C ILE A 197 8.84 26.71 -13.17
N THR A 198 9.86 27.59 -13.25
CA THR A 198 10.49 28.18 -12.07
C THR A 198 9.51 29.04 -11.28
N PHE A 199 8.72 29.87 -11.97
CA PHE A 199 7.69 30.68 -11.32
C PHE A 199 6.62 29.80 -10.66
N LEU A 200 6.17 28.74 -11.36
CA LEU A 200 5.21 27.78 -10.81
C LEU A 200 5.74 27.11 -9.54
N ILE A 201 7.00 26.66 -9.55
CA ILE A 201 7.67 26.05 -8.40
C ILE A 201 7.73 27.02 -7.22
N HIS A 202 8.19 28.25 -7.44
CA HIS A 202 8.24 29.26 -6.37
C HIS A 202 6.83 29.56 -5.81
N LYS A 203 5.84 29.71 -6.68
CA LYS A 203 4.45 29.94 -6.28
C LYS A 203 3.91 28.80 -5.40
N ILE A 204 4.20 27.54 -5.76
CA ILE A 204 3.83 26.37 -4.93
C ILE A 204 4.54 26.44 -3.57
N ASP A 205 5.85 26.62 -3.57
CA ASP A 205 6.66 26.63 -2.35
C ASP A 205 6.23 27.75 -1.38
N ASP A 206 5.99 28.96 -1.89
CA ASP A 206 5.53 30.10 -1.10
C ASP A 206 4.13 29.87 -0.52
N GLU A 207 3.20 29.34 -1.32
CA GLU A 207 1.85 29.01 -0.85
C GLU A 207 1.90 27.94 0.24
N MET A 208 2.73 26.90 0.12
CA MET A 208 2.84 25.85 1.13
C MET A 208 3.55 26.33 2.40
N LYS A 209 4.64 27.11 2.29
CA LYS A 209 5.33 27.75 3.43
C LYS A 209 4.42 28.68 4.22
N SER A 210 3.41 29.25 3.57
CA SER A 210 2.44 30.11 4.23
C SER A 210 1.52 29.35 5.19
N LEU A 211 1.41 28.01 5.10
CA LEU A 211 0.49 27.19 5.88
C LEU A 211 1.13 26.67 7.18
N GLN A 212 0.31 26.38 8.19
CA GLN A 212 0.78 25.82 9.46
C GLN A 212 0.97 24.29 9.34
N MET A 213 2.00 23.88 8.63
CA MET A 213 2.34 22.48 8.39
C MET A 213 3.86 22.28 8.37
N LEU A 214 4.32 21.04 8.47
CA LEU A 214 5.68 20.73 8.05
C LEU A 214 5.70 20.76 6.53
N TRP A 215 6.72 21.41 5.98
CA TRP A 215 6.92 21.51 4.55
C TRP A 215 8.41 21.56 4.24
N SER A 216 8.83 20.79 3.25
CA SER A 216 10.18 20.82 2.70
C SER A 216 10.11 20.71 1.18
N TRP A 217 10.91 21.50 0.48
CA TRP A 217 11.01 21.47 -0.97
C TRP A 217 12.41 21.01 -1.40
N ASP A 218 12.45 20.03 -2.30
CA ASP A 218 13.66 19.54 -2.96
C ASP A 218 13.69 20.06 -4.39
N GLN A 219 14.59 21.03 -4.64
CA GLN A 219 14.75 21.66 -5.95
C GLN A 219 15.33 20.73 -7.02
N HIS A 220 16.09 19.70 -6.63
CA HIS A 220 16.75 18.81 -7.60
C HIS A 220 15.76 17.89 -8.31
N VAL A 221 14.67 17.53 -7.62
CA VAL A 221 13.64 16.64 -8.15
C VAL A 221 12.27 17.34 -8.30
N SER A 222 12.23 18.67 -8.14
CA SER A 222 11.01 19.49 -8.22
C SER A 222 9.86 18.89 -7.39
N ARG A 223 10.16 18.52 -6.15
CA ARG A 223 9.23 17.83 -5.25
C ARG A 223 9.20 18.49 -3.88
N GLY A 224 8.00 18.77 -3.39
CA GLY A 224 7.76 19.12 -2.00
C GLY A 224 7.13 17.98 -1.21
N LEU A 225 7.44 17.89 0.07
CA LEU A 225 6.87 16.95 1.03
C LEU A 225 6.28 17.75 2.19
N GLY A 226 5.01 17.48 2.52
CA GLY A 226 4.30 18.17 3.59
C GLY A 226 3.52 17.25 4.52
N PHE A 227 3.38 17.69 5.77
CA PHE A 227 2.59 17.01 6.81
C PHE A 227 1.77 18.00 7.62
N ALA A 228 0.46 17.77 7.67
CA ALA A 228 -0.49 18.59 8.42
C ALA A 228 -1.22 17.74 9.48
N MET A 229 -1.33 18.27 10.69
CA MET A 229 -2.06 17.64 11.80
C MET A 229 -3.58 17.73 11.62
N GLU A 230 -4.06 18.74 10.91
CA GLU A 230 -5.47 19.01 10.63
C GLU A 230 -5.60 19.84 9.34
N ASN A 231 -6.81 20.24 8.95
CA ASN A 231 -7.02 21.19 7.86
C ASN A 231 -6.47 22.58 8.25
N VAL A 232 -5.43 23.04 7.54
CA VAL A 232 -4.77 24.33 7.81
C VAL A 232 -4.92 25.36 6.67
N TRP A 233 -5.67 25.03 5.63
CA TRP A 233 -5.77 25.82 4.39
C TRP A 233 -7.17 26.39 4.11
N SER A 234 -8.22 25.80 4.70
CA SER A 234 -9.59 26.28 4.54
C SER A 234 -9.77 27.72 5.05
N ARG A 235 -10.86 28.38 4.63
CA ARG A 235 -11.21 29.72 5.14
C ARG A 235 -11.39 29.71 6.67
N GLN A 236 -12.01 28.65 7.19
CA GLN A 236 -12.20 28.46 8.63
C GLN A 236 -10.86 28.30 9.35
N ALA A 237 -9.95 27.48 8.83
CA ALA A 237 -8.61 27.28 9.39
C ALA A 237 -7.80 28.59 9.44
N ARG A 238 -7.85 29.38 8.36
CA ARG A 238 -7.17 30.69 8.31
C ARG A 238 -7.74 31.68 9.34
N ARG A 239 -9.06 31.70 9.56
CA ARG A 239 -9.69 32.52 10.61
C ARG A 239 -9.27 32.07 12.02
N LYS A 240 -9.28 30.76 12.28
CA LYS A 240 -8.81 30.17 13.56
C LYS A 240 -7.37 30.58 13.84
N ARG A 241 -6.49 30.49 12.85
CA ARG A 241 -5.08 30.91 12.97
C ARG A 241 -4.94 32.39 13.30
N GLN A 242 -5.68 33.26 12.63
CA GLN A 242 -5.64 34.70 12.90
C GLN A 242 -5.98 35.01 14.37
N HIS A 243 -6.98 34.29 14.91
CA HIS A 243 -7.35 34.41 16.32
C HIS A 243 -6.21 34.00 17.26
N LEU A 244 -5.60 32.83 17.02
CA LEU A 244 -4.50 32.31 17.85
C LEU A 244 -3.27 33.25 17.85
N ILE A 245 -2.98 33.88 16.71
CA ILE A 245 -1.89 34.88 16.61
C ILE A 245 -2.23 36.13 17.42
N VAL A 246 -3.48 36.60 17.37
CA VAL A 246 -3.95 37.74 18.17
C VAL A 246 -3.88 37.42 19.68
N GLU A 247 -4.09 36.16 20.07
CA GLU A 247 -3.96 35.67 21.44
C GLU A 247 -2.49 35.48 21.90
N GLY A 248 -1.51 35.92 21.11
CA GLY A 248 -0.09 35.94 21.50
C GLY A 248 0.69 34.67 21.21
N GLN A 249 0.11 33.68 20.51
CA GLN A 249 0.86 32.52 20.04
C GLN A 249 1.68 32.87 18.79
N THR A 250 2.98 32.59 18.84
CA THR A 250 3.85 32.82 17.67
C THR A 250 3.64 31.76 16.59
N ALA A 251 3.74 32.16 15.32
CA ALA A 251 3.64 31.24 14.19
C ALA A 251 4.69 30.11 14.26
N GLU A 252 5.83 30.37 14.88
CA GLU A 252 6.94 29.42 15.02
C GLU A 252 6.72 28.38 16.14
N SER A 253 6.06 28.77 17.24
CA SER A 253 5.64 27.81 18.27
C SER A 253 4.56 26.83 17.79
N LEU A 254 3.75 27.29 16.82
CA LEU A 254 2.65 26.54 16.21
C LEU A 254 3.10 25.51 15.16
N SER A 255 4.31 25.64 14.60
CA SER A 255 4.89 24.72 13.61
C SER A 255 5.88 23.72 14.21
N LYS A 256 6.60 24.08 15.29
CA LYS A 256 7.56 23.21 16.00
C LYS A 256 6.92 22.00 16.72
N SER A 257 5.60 21.94 16.83
CA SER A 257 4.86 20.87 17.52
C SER A 257 4.30 19.77 16.59
N ILE A 258 4.66 19.78 15.30
CA ILE A 258 4.09 18.82 14.34
C ILE A 258 4.89 17.53 14.33
N ASP A 259 4.21 16.42 14.63
CA ASP A 259 4.77 15.07 14.62
C ASP A 259 4.30 14.35 13.34
N GLU A 260 5.23 14.12 12.40
CA GLU A 260 4.95 13.43 11.12
C GLU A 260 4.27 12.08 11.33
N SER A 261 4.57 11.37 12.44
CA SER A 261 3.98 10.06 12.73
C SER A 261 2.50 10.14 13.07
N LYS A 262 2.03 11.31 13.53
CA LYS A 262 0.65 11.60 13.94
C LYS A 262 -0.10 12.53 12.99
N ALA A 263 0.54 12.97 11.90
CA ALA A 263 -0.09 13.84 10.91
C ALA A 263 -1.36 13.20 10.32
N ALA A 264 -2.45 13.97 10.25
CA ALA A 264 -3.70 13.55 9.63
C ALA A 264 -3.59 13.45 8.10
N LEU A 265 -2.75 14.29 7.50
CA LEU A 265 -2.42 14.28 6.08
C LEU A 265 -0.92 14.41 5.89
N GLY A 266 -0.31 13.45 5.19
CA GLY A 266 1.01 13.57 4.59
C GLY A 266 0.89 13.48 3.07
N PHE A 267 1.57 14.36 2.35
CA PHE A 267 1.46 14.47 0.91
C PHE A 267 2.77 14.90 0.26
N ALA A 268 2.93 14.60 -1.02
CA ALA A 268 3.97 15.19 -1.85
C ALA A 268 3.36 15.95 -3.02
N VAL A 269 3.98 17.06 -3.40
CA VAL A 269 3.66 17.81 -4.62
C VAL A 269 4.84 17.66 -5.57
N LEU A 270 4.60 17.17 -6.78
CA LEU A 270 5.61 17.01 -7.81
C LEU A 270 5.26 17.88 -9.00
N VAL A 271 6.25 18.59 -9.54
CA VAL A 271 6.11 19.37 -10.78
C VAL A 271 6.92 18.68 -11.86
N LYS A 272 6.24 18.14 -12.87
CA LYS A 272 6.86 17.40 -13.96
C LYS A 272 6.62 18.09 -15.29
N GLN A 273 7.69 18.45 -15.99
CA GLN A 273 7.58 18.93 -17.36
C GLN A 273 7.31 17.75 -18.30
N THR A 274 6.15 17.77 -18.97
CA THR A 274 5.72 16.72 -19.91
C THR A 274 5.80 17.17 -21.37
N GLY A 275 6.08 18.45 -21.61
CA GLY A 275 6.39 19.01 -22.92
C GLY A 275 6.90 20.45 -22.82
N ILE A 276 7.16 21.10 -23.96
CA ILE A 276 7.69 22.48 -23.99
C ILE A 276 6.75 23.46 -23.26
N LYS A 277 5.43 23.25 -23.38
CA LYS A 277 4.39 24.08 -22.75
C LYS A 277 3.47 23.29 -21.80
N ASN A 278 3.84 22.05 -21.47
CA ASN A 278 2.99 21.18 -20.65
C ASN A 278 3.73 20.82 -19.36
N VAL A 279 3.07 21.09 -18.24
CA VAL A 279 3.53 20.75 -16.91
C VAL A 279 2.41 20.08 -16.16
N ASP A 280 2.73 18.95 -15.55
CA ASP A 280 1.84 18.22 -14.66
C ASP A 280 2.21 18.60 -13.23
N VAL A 281 1.24 19.09 -12.46
CA VAL A 281 1.34 19.16 -11.00
C VAL A 281 0.63 17.94 -10.43
N ILE A 282 1.39 17.07 -9.78
CA ILE A 282 0.92 15.81 -9.22
C ILE A 282 0.95 15.93 -7.71
N VAL A 283 -0.20 15.82 -7.07
CA VAL A 283 -0.33 15.73 -5.62
C VAL A 283 -0.50 14.28 -5.23
N ARG A 284 0.45 13.71 -4.49
CA ARG A 284 0.43 12.34 -4.00
C ARG A 284 0.05 12.29 -2.52
N TRP A 285 -0.98 11.54 -2.18
CA TRP A 285 -1.35 11.18 -0.81
C TRP A 285 -0.38 10.11 -0.28
N ILE A 286 0.42 10.47 0.72
CA ILE A 286 1.45 9.60 1.31
C ILE A 286 0.97 9.01 2.64
N LYS A 287 0.26 9.79 3.45
CA LYS A 287 -0.18 9.40 4.80
C LYS A 287 -1.58 9.93 5.11
N GLY A 288 -2.40 9.11 5.75
CA GLY A 288 -3.69 9.51 6.33
C GLY A 288 -4.86 8.63 5.88
N PHE A 289 -5.98 8.71 6.59
CA PHE A 289 -7.20 7.96 6.27
C PHE A 289 -8.29 8.80 5.62
N ASP A 290 -8.31 10.12 5.89
CA ASP A 290 -9.36 11.02 5.44
C ASP A 290 -9.18 11.45 3.98
N SER A 291 -9.97 10.86 3.07
CA SER A 291 -9.96 11.21 1.65
C SER A 291 -10.53 12.60 1.38
N VAL A 292 -11.50 13.04 2.20
CA VAL A 292 -12.12 14.37 2.07
C VAL A 292 -11.09 15.45 2.40
N LEU A 293 -10.25 15.22 3.41
CA LEU A 293 -9.13 16.09 3.74
C LEU A 293 -8.11 16.18 2.59
N PHE A 294 -7.75 15.04 1.97
CA PHE A 294 -6.86 15.01 0.82
C PHE A 294 -7.47 15.74 -0.40
N GLU A 295 -8.73 15.48 -0.75
CA GLU A 295 -9.42 16.16 -1.85
C GLU A 295 -9.55 17.67 -1.60
N SER A 296 -9.83 18.08 -0.36
CA SER A 296 -9.85 19.48 0.04
C SER A 296 -8.50 20.16 -0.16
N PHE A 297 -7.40 19.48 0.19
CA PHE A 297 -6.05 19.98 -0.05
C PHE A 297 -5.77 20.14 -1.55
N CYS A 298 -6.07 19.11 -2.35
CA CYS A 298 -5.91 19.13 -3.80
C CYS A 298 -6.68 20.27 -4.46
N GLY A 299 -7.96 20.47 -4.08
CA GLY A 299 -8.79 21.56 -4.58
C GLY A 299 -8.26 22.93 -4.20
N MET A 300 -7.73 23.08 -2.98
CA MET A 300 -7.10 24.32 -2.54
C MET A 300 -5.84 24.64 -3.34
N LEU A 301 -4.93 23.68 -3.51
CA LEU A 301 -3.70 23.90 -4.26
C LEU A 301 -4.00 24.23 -5.72
N LYS A 302 -4.89 23.46 -6.36
CA LYS A 302 -5.34 23.73 -7.73
C LYS A 302 -5.90 25.14 -7.88
N GLY A 303 -6.82 25.54 -7.01
CA GLY A 303 -7.44 26.88 -7.05
C GLY A 303 -6.49 28.04 -6.73
N LYS A 304 -5.32 27.78 -6.15
CA LYS A 304 -4.25 28.79 -5.98
C LYS A 304 -3.39 28.95 -7.21
N LEU A 305 -3.27 27.90 -8.01
CA LEU A 305 -2.39 27.87 -9.18
C LEU A 305 -3.12 28.26 -10.47
N GLU A 306 -4.43 28.07 -10.54
CA GLU A 306 -5.25 28.56 -11.67
C GLU A 306 -5.42 30.10 -11.63
N PRO A 307 -5.42 30.78 -12.80
CA PRO A 307 -5.78 32.20 -12.89
C PRO A 307 -7.22 32.42 -12.39
N ARG A 308 -7.46 33.58 -11.78
CA ARG A 308 -8.82 34.04 -11.43
C ARG A 308 -9.43 34.86 -12.54
#